data_AF-A0A931N899-F1
#
_entry.id   AF-A0A931N899-F1
#
_cell.length_a   1.000
_cell.length_b   1.000
_cell.length_c   1.000
_cell.angle_alpha   90.00
_cell.angle_beta   90.00
_cell.angle_gamma   90.00
#
_symmetry.space_group_name_H-M   'P 1'
#
loop_
_entity.id
_entity.type
_entity.pdbx_description
1 polymer ?
#
loop_
_entity_poly.entity_id
_entity_poly.type
_entity_poly.pdbx_seq_one_letter_code
_entity_poly.pdbx_strand_id
1 'polypeptide(L)'
;MDRAVQVVRAANEFEWSWTAEDLPAFAASVGWTLVDVGKEYPGLVTDFEVNRPDTTAFVSVPPAPFPRGQLNHLDFDVTDVVLDDPDVKPALNAVFDEFVQRVFETVRQRPTGWWVEPTRGLRWDLSSLVLEVTVSDRSVWVGLINPAYQQWNEEIARIVEQQQEDEEDEEDED
;
A
#
# COMPACT_ATOMS: atom_id res chain seq x y z
N MET A 1 1.26 12.51 -11.10
CA MET A 1 0.49 12.76 -9.86
C MET A 1 -1.03 12.78 -10.05
N ASP A 2 -1.63 13.55 -10.97
CA ASP A 2 -3.10 13.57 -11.16
C ASP A 2 -3.71 12.18 -11.39
N ARG A 3 -3.03 11.35 -12.19
CA ARG A 3 -3.44 9.96 -12.43
C ARG A 3 -3.41 9.11 -11.15
N ALA A 4 -2.37 9.22 -10.32
CA ALA A 4 -2.30 8.52 -9.04
C ALA A 4 -3.46 8.89 -8.10
N VAL A 5 -3.87 10.16 -8.08
CA VAL A 5 -5.05 10.60 -7.30
C VAL A 5 -6.35 9.99 -7.87
N GLN A 6 -6.45 9.87 -9.20
CA GLN A 6 -7.58 9.19 -9.84
C GLN A 6 -7.63 7.70 -9.48
N VAL A 7 -6.48 7.03 -9.40
CA VAL A 7 -6.40 5.63 -8.93
C VAL A 7 -6.90 5.51 -7.49
N VAL A 8 -6.46 6.40 -6.57
CA VAL A 8 -6.94 6.41 -5.18
C VAL A 8 -8.46 6.60 -5.11
N ARG A 9 -9.01 7.52 -5.91
CA ARG A 9 -10.45 7.72 -6.01
C ARG A 9 -11.17 6.46 -6.50
N ALA A 10 -10.72 5.92 -7.62
CA ALA A 10 -11.31 4.74 -8.22
C ALA A 10 -11.27 3.56 -7.25
N ALA A 11 -10.15 3.34 -6.57
CA ALA A 11 -9.99 2.29 -5.57
C ALA A 11 -10.99 2.46 -4.41
N ASN A 12 -11.14 3.68 -3.88
CA ASN A 12 -12.08 3.96 -2.78
C ASN A 12 -13.54 3.70 -3.19
N GLU A 13 -13.89 3.97 -4.46
CA GLU A 13 -15.23 3.76 -5.02
C GLU A 13 -15.47 2.34 -5.54
N PHE A 14 -14.43 1.53 -5.68
CA PHE A 14 -14.51 0.18 -6.25
C PHE A 14 -15.11 -0.81 -5.24
N GLU A 15 -15.98 -1.69 -5.73
CA GLU A 15 -16.61 -2.75 -4.94
C GLU A 15 -15.68 -3.97 -4.84
N TRP A 16 -14.65 -3.84 -4.00
CA TRP A 16 -13.66 -4.91 -3.82
C TRP A 16 -14.27 -6.18 -3.22
N SER A 17 -14.01 -7.32 -3.87
CA SER A 17 -14.11 -8.64 -3.24
C SER A 17 -12.79 -9.07 -2.60
N TRP A 18 -11.72 -8.32 -2.87
CA TRP A 18 -10.33 -8.61 -2.53
C TRP A 18 -9.87 -9.97 -3.04
N THR A 19 -10.21 -10.29 -4.28
CA THR A 19 -9.74 -11.50 -4.97
C THR A 19 -8.99 -11.13 -6.24
N ALA A 20 -8.22 -12.07 -6.78
CA ALA A 20 -7.56 -11.87 -8.08
C ALA A 20 -8.57 -11.60 -9.23
N GLU A 21 -9.85 -11.92 -9.05
CA GLU A 21 -10.92 -11.65 -10.02
C GLU A 21 -11.28 -10.16 -10.12
N ASP A 22 -10.93 -9.35 -9.11
CA ASP A 22 -11.15 -7.90 -9.14
C ASP A 22 -10.19 -7.20 -10.10
N LEU A 23 -8.99 -7.76 -10.29
CA LEU A 23 -7.87 -7.10 -10.98
C LEU A 23 -8.19 -6.70 -12.43
N PRO A 24 -8.83 -7.53 -13.27
CA PRO A 24 -9.16 -7.12 -14.64
C PRO A 24 -10.12 -5.92 -14.67
N ALA A 25 -11.15 -5.92 -13.82
CA ALA A 25 -12.16 -4.87 -13.78
C ALA A 25 -11.58 -3.56 -13.22
N PHE A 26 -10.83 -3.66 -12.12
CA PHE A 26 -10.15 -2.51 -11.52
C PHE A 26 -9.13 -1.91 -12.50
N ALA A 27 -8.23 -2.72 -13.07
CA ALA A 27 -7.20 -2.27 -13.99
C ALA A 27 -7.79 -1.51 -15.19
N ALA A 28 -8.84 -2.07 -15.80
CA ALA A 28 -9.54 -1.43 -16.91
C ALA A 28 -10.13 -0.05 -16.50
N SER A 29 -10.63 0.09 -15.27
CA SER A 29 -11.22 1.34 -14.79
C SER A 29 -10.20 2.48 -14.62
N VAL A 30 -8.93 2.14 -14.33
CA VAL A 30 -7.84 3.10 -14.11
C VAL A 30 -6.85 3.18 -15.27
N GLY A 31 -7.12 2.50 -16.38
CA GLY A 31 -6.26 2.50 -17.57
C GLY A 31 -5.00 1.64 -17.43
N TRP A 32 -4.94 0.74 -16.45
CA TRP A 32 -3.83 -0.17 -16.25
C TRP A 32 -3.96 -1.41 -17.14
N THR A 33 -2.82 -2.02 -17.45
CA THR A 33 -2.76 -3.26 -18.23
C THR A 33 -2.44 -4.43 -17.32
N LEU A 34 -3.29 -5.45 -17.34
CA LEU A 34 -3.01 -6.72 -16.69
C LEU A 34 -1.95 -7.48 -17.51
N VAL A 35 -0.86 -7.87 -16.86
CA VAL A 35 0.18 -8.70 -17.44
C VAL A 35 0.23 -10.04 -16.72
N ASP A 36 0.83 -11.05 -17.35
CA ASP A 36 1.02 -12.36 -16.71
C ASP A 36 -0.28 -13.04 -16.24
N VAL A 37 -1.35 -12.86 -17.02
CA VAL A 37 -2.67 -13.46 -16.78
C VAL A 37 -2.55 -14.99 -16.67
N GLY A 38 -3.01 -15.55 -15.54
CA GLY A 38 -2.98 -17.00 -15.28
C GLY A 38 -1.74 -17.49 -14.54
N LYS A 39 -0.79 -16.62 -14.19
CA LYS A 39 0.23 -16.94 -13.17
C LYS A 39 -0.35 -16.84 -11.77
N GLU A 40 0.31 -17.48 -10.81
CA GLU A 40 -0.06 -17.45 -9.39
C GLU A 40 -0.08 -16.02 -8.82
N TYR A 41 0.72 -15.11 -9.42
CA TYR A 41 0.76 -13.68 -9.10
C TYR A 41 0.61 -12.89 -10.42
N PRO A 42 -0.59 -12.45 -10.79
CA PRO A 42 -0.77 -11.59 -11.94
C PRO A 42 -0.11 -10.23 -11.69
N GLY A 43 0.66 -9.74 -12.65
CA GLY A 43 1.25 -8.40 -12.58
C GLY A 43 0.30 -7.36 -13.17
N LEU A 44 0.46 -6.10 -12.78
CA LEU A 44 -0.18 -4.99 -13.49
C LEU A 44 0.89 -3.98 -13.92
N VAL A 45 0.60 -3.24 -14.98
CA VAL A 45 1.43 -2.13 -15.45
C VAL A 45 0.55 -0.89 -15.49
N THR A 46 0.98 0.14 -14.75
CA THR A 46 0.36 1.47 -14.74
C THR A 46 0.60 2.19 -16.06
N ASP A 47 -0.22 3.20 -16.34
CA ASP A 47 0.00 4.13 -17.46
C ASP A 47 0.86 5.34 -17.05
N PHE A 48 1.57 5.26 -15.92
CA PHE A 48 2.31 6.38 -15.38
C PHE A 48 3.64 6.57 -16.11
N GLU A 49 4.04 7.82 -16.30
CA GLU A 49 5.35 8.18 -16.84
C GLU A 49 6.42 8.10 -15.74
N VAL A 50 6.66 6.87 -15.24
CA VAL A 50 7.68 6.56 -14.23
C VAL A 50 8.56 5.40 -14.69
N ASN A 51 9.77 5.31 -14.15
CA ASN A 51 10.76 4.29 -14.50
C ASN A 51 10.42 2.88 -13.96
N ARG A 52 9.45 2.80 -13.04
CA ARG A 52 8.86 1.58 -12.47
C ARG A 52 7.34 1.63 -12.64
N PRO A 53 6.83 1.40 -13.86
CA PRO A 53 5.40 1.41 -14.09
C PRO A 53 4.74 0.11 -13.61
N ASP A 54 5.53 -0.90 -13.23
CA ASP A 54 5.04 -2.15 -12.66
C ASP A 54 4.33 -1.91 -11.32
N THR A 55 3.15 -2.49 -11.18
CA THR A 55 2.41 -2.59 -9.93
C THR A 55 2.63 -3.99 -9.38
N THR A 56 2.86 -4.09 -8.08
CA THR A 56 2.98 -5.39 -7.42
C THR A 56 1.66 -5.77 -6.77
N ALA A 57 1.08 -6.89 -7.19
CA ALA A 57 -0.08 -7.50 -6.55
C ALA A 57 0.37 -8.63 -5.64
N PHE A 58 0.07 -8.51 -4.35
CA PHE A 58 0.40 -9.51 -3.36
C PHE A 58 -0.83 -10.32 -3.03
N VAL A 59 -0.79 -11.62 -3.31
CA VAL A 59 -1.87 -12.55 -2.94
C VAL A 59 -1.46 -13.40 -1.74
N SER A 60 -2.45 -13.75 -0.93
CA SER A 60 -2.29 -14.65 0.20
C SER A 60 -1.69 -15.99 -0.24
N VAL A 61 -0.58 -16.32 0.40
CA VAL A 61 0.02 -17.64 0.42
C VAL A 61 -0.09 -18.23 1.82
N PRO A 62 -0.30 -19.56 1.95
CA PRO A 62 -0.20 -20.23 3.24
C PRO A 62 1.13 -19.89 3.93
N PRO A 63 1.16 -19.74 5.27
CA PRO A 63 0.13 -20.13 6.24
C PRO A 63 -0.86 -19.04 6.64
N ALA A 64 -1.03 -17.95 5.87
CA ALA A 64 -2.00 -16.91 6.22
C ALA A 64 -3.42 -17.50 6.39
N PRO A 65 -4.26 -16.95 7.30
CA PRO A 65 -5.61 -17.47 7.57
C PRO A 65 -6.62 -17.21 6.44
N PHE A 66 -6.14 -16.66 5.33
CA PHE A 66 -6.92 -16.22 4.18
C PHE A 66 -6.97 -17.31 3.10
N PRO A 67 -8.08 -17.43 2.33
CA PRO A 67 -8.13 -18.31 1.18
C PRO A 67 -6.95 -18.07 0.23
N ARG A 68 -6.41 -19.15 -0.34
CA ARG A 68 -5.35 -19.06 -1.34
C ARG A 68 -5.82 -18.20 -2.51
N GLY A 69 -5.01 -17.23 -2.92
CA GLY A 69 -5.35 -16.31 -4.01
C GLY A 69 -6.24 -15.14 -3.61
N GLN A 70 -6.54 -14.96 -2.32
CA GLN A 70 -7.08 -13.69 -1.84
C GLN A 70 -6.05 -12.58 -2.05
N LEU A 71 -6.48 -11.42 -2.53
CA LEU A 71 -5.61 -10.26 -2.70
C LEU A 71 -5.37 -9.61 -1.33
N ASN A 72 -4.10 -9.46 -0.96
CA ASN A 72 -3.70 -8.81 0.29
C ASN A 72 -3.55 -7.31 0.07
N HIS A 73 -2.81 -6.91 -0.97
CA HIS A 73 -2.62 -5.51 -1.32
C HIS A 73 -2.12 -5.34 -2.76
N LEU A 74 -2.23 -4.11 -3.25
CA LEU A 74 -1.66 -3.61 -4.51
C LEU A 74 -0.78 -2.42 -4.22
N ASP A 75 0.47 -2.46 -4.71
CA ASP A 75 1.42 -1.36 -4.58
C ASP A 75 1.77 -0.76 -5.93
N PHE A 76 1.79 0.57 -6.01
CA PHE A 76 2.25 1.30 -7.19
C PHE A 76 3.06 2.54 -6.82
N ASP A 77 4.09 2.85 -7.62
CA ASP A 77 4.91 4.05 -7.46
C ASP A 77 4.22 5.29 -8.04
N VAL A 78 4.31 6.41 -7.31
CA VAL A 78 3.83 7.74 -7.71
C VAL A 78 4.95 8.55 -8.39
N THR A 79 6.20 8.25 -8.04
CA THR A 79 7.42 8.89 -8.58
C THR A 79 8.32 7.85 -9.22
N ASP A 80 9.34 8.30 -9.95
CA ASP A 80 10.47 7.45 -10.29
C ASP A 80 11.12 6.87 -9.02
N VAL A 81 11.63 5.64 -9.14
CA VAL A 81 12.51 5.03 -8.14
C VAL A 81 13.93 5.48 -8.41
N VAL A 82 14.51 6.21 -7.46
CA VAL A 82 15.89 6.69 -7.51
C VAL A 82 16.75 5.81 -6.61
N LEU A 83 17.88 5.34 -7.15
CA LEU A 83 18.87 4.59 -6.38
C LEU A 83 20.07 5.50 -6.09
N ASP A 84 20.51 5.52 -4.84
CA ASP A 84 21.79 6.11 -4.41
C ASP A 84 21.95 7.63 -4.62
N ASP A 85 20.86 8.40 -4.50
CA ASP A 85 20.91 9.88 -4.52
C ASP A 85 20.23 10.49 -3.27
N PRO A 86 20.98 10.92 -2.24
CA PRO A 86 20.39 11.53 -1.05
C PRO A 86 19.79 12.91 -1.32
N ASP A 87 20.16 13.58 -2.41
CA ASP A 87 19.70 14.93 -2.74
C ASP A 87 18.25 14.92 -3.26
N VAL A 88 17.71 13.75 -3.63
CA VAL A 88 16.30 13.63 -4.03
C VAL A 88 15.33 13.61 -2.85
N LYS A 89 15.79 13.33 -1.63
CA LYS A 89 14.93 13.17 -0.45
C LYS A 89 14.04 14.42 -0.18
N PRO A 90 14.54 15.67 -0.25
CA PRO A 90 13.67 16.85 -0.12
C PRO A 90 12.61 16.95 -1.22
N ALA A 91 12.95 16.60 -2.46
CA ALA A 91 12.02 16.64 -3.58
C ALA A 91 10.93 15.57 -3.43
N LEU A 92 11.29 14.34 -3.04
CA LEU A 92 10.33 13.27 -2.76
C LEU A 92 9.40 13.64 -1.60
N ASN A 93 9.92 14.27 -0.54
CA ASN A 93 9.09 14.76 0.55
C ASN A 93 8.09 15.83 0.11
N ALA A 94 8.48 16.75 -0.77
CA ALA A 94 7.57 17.74 -1.33
C ALA A 94 6.47 17.09 -2.18
N VAL A 95 6.81 16.09 -2.99
CA VAL A 95 5.82 15.32 -3.77
C VAL A 95 4.87 14.56 -2.84
N PHE A 96 5.39 13.93 -1.78
CA PHE A 96 4.58 13.26 -0.77
C PHE A 96 3.58 14.23 -0.12
N ASP A 97 4.05 15.39 0.35
CA ASP A 97 3.20 16.36 1.03
C ASP A 97 2.09 16.87 0.09
N GLU A 98 2.42 17.16 -1.17
CA GLU A 98 1.43 17.57 -2.18
C GLU A 98 0.43 16.46 -2.50
N PHE A 99 0.91 15.22 -2.66
CA PHE A 99 0.09 14.08 -3.00
C PHE A 99 -0.89 13.73 -1.86
N VAL A 100 -0.41 13.69 -0.62
CA VAL A 100 -1.23 13.49 0.58
C VAL A 100 -2.34 14.52 0.70
N GLN A 101 -2.04 15.80 0.41
CA GLN A 101 -3.06 16.85 0.45
C GLN A 101 -4.18 16.56 -0.55
N ARG A 102 -3.84 16.11 -1.76
CA ARG A 102 -4.83 15.75 -2.79
C ARG A 102 -5.60 14.47 -2.45
N VAL A 103 -4.95 13.51 -1.80
CA VAL A 103 -5.61 12.31 -1.24
C VAL A 103 -6.65 12.75 -0.21
N PHE A 104 -6.30 13.61 0.74
CA PHE A 104 -7.23 14.14 1.73
C PHE A 104 -8.45 14.84 1.09
N GLU A 105 -8.22 15.66 0.06
CA GLU A 105 -9.29 16.31 -0.69
C GLU A 105 -10.17 15.31 -1.47
N THR A 106 -9.62 14.17 -1.84
CA THR A 106 -10.32 13.11 -2.58
C THR A 106 -11.15 12.23 -1.65
N VAL A 107 -10.56 11.70 -0.58
CA VAL A 107 -11.24 10.78 0.36
C VAL A 107 -12.09 11.50 1.40
N ARG A 108 -11.89 12.82 1.56
CA ARG A 108 -12.62 13.68 2.52
C ARG A 108 -12.55 13.22 3.98
N GLN A 109 -11.52 12.45 4.32
CA GLN A 109 -11.25 11.93 5.65
C GLN A 109 -9.80 12.24 6.03
N ARG A 110 -9.56 12.50 7.32
CA ARG A 110 -8.19 12.62 7.85
C ARG A 110 -7.53 11.24 7.93
N PRO A 111 -6.19 11.16 7.86
CA PRO A 111 -5.48 9.91 8.13
C PRO A 111 -5.85 9.34 9.50
N THR A 112 -5.96 8.02 9.59
CA THR A 112 -6.18 7.25 10.82
C THR A 112 -4.87 6.75 11.45
N GLY A 113 -3.77 6.74 10.70
CA GLY A 113 -2.44 6.36 11.19
C GLY A 113 -1.31 7.10 10.49
N TRP A 114 -0.11 7.07 11.09
CA TRP A 114 1.11 7.67 10.56
C TRP A 114 2.37 7.01 11.14
N TRP A 115 3.48 7.15 10.43
CA TRP A 115 4.81 6.72 10.88
C TRP A 115 5.90 7.64 10.30
N VAL A 116 7.11 7.59 10.88
CA VAL A 116 8.23 8.49 10.53
C VAL A 116 9.55 7.79 10.26
N GLU A 117 9.76 6.57 10.78
CA GLU A 117 10.98 5.79 10.58
C GLU A 117 10.61 4.31 10.34
N PRO A 118 11.37 3.57 9.51
CA PRO A 118 12.49 4.02 8.67
C PRO A 118 12.03 4.83 7.43
N THR A 119 10.73 4.89 7.20
CA THR A 119 10.08 5.67 6.13
C THR A 119 9.04 6.59 6.76
N ARG A 120 8.55 7.57 6.00
CA ARG A 120 7.46 8.44 6.45
C ARG A 120 6.20 8.06 5.70
N GLY A 121 5.07 7.95 6.38
CA GLY A 121 3.82 7.67 5.70
C GLY A 121 2.57 7.96 6.51
N LEU A 122 1.45 7.89 5.80
CA LEU A 122 0.12 8.14 6.31
C LEU A 122 -0.83 7.03 5.85
N ARG A 123 -1.77 6.70 6.73
CA ARG A 123 -2.76 5.65 6.51
C ARG A 123 -4.18 6.20 6.66
N TRP A 124 -5.10 5.70 5.83
CA TRP A 124 -6.54 5.88 5.97
C TRP A 124 -7.25 4.53 5.98
N ASP A 125 -8.04 4.30 7.02
CA ASP A 125 -8.98 3.19 7.07
C ASP A 125 -10.32 3.62 6.48
N LEU A 126 -10.50 3.28 5.20
CA LEU A 126 -11.73 3.54 4.44
C LEU A 126 -12.64 2.32 4.54
N SER A 127 -13.90 2.48 4.15
CA SER A 127 -14.89 1.39 4.28
C SER A 127 -14.60 0.18 3.40
N SER A 128 -13.98 0.39 2.23
CA SER A 128 -13.71 -0.64 1.22
C SER A 128 -12.24 -1.07 1.16
N LEU A 129 -11.31 -0.26 1.70
CA LEU A 129 -9.87 -0.50 1.63
C LEU A 129 -9.12 0.24 2.74
N VAL A 130 -7.89 -0.20 3.01
CA VAL A 130 -6.91 0.57 3.76
C VAL A 130 -5.94 1.19 2.76
N LEU A 131 -5.79 2.52 2.82
CA LEU A 131 -4.91 3.27 1.93
C LEU A 131 -3.66 3.66 2.71
N GLU A 132 -2.50 3.32 2.17
CA GLU A 132 -1.22 3.77 2.68
C GLU A 132 -0.50 4.61 1.62
N VAL A 133 0.04 5.74 2.03
CA VAL A 133 0.93 6.56 1.22
C VAL A 133 2.25 6.65 1.97
N THR A 134 3.34 6.29 1.29
CA THR A 134 4.66 6.19 1.90
C THR A 134 5.69 6.93 1.06
N VAL A 135 6.65 7.56 1.73
CA VAL A 135 7.86 8.11 1.14
C VAL A 135 9.09 7.51 1.81
N SER A 136 10.02 7.04 0.97
CA SER A 136 11.36 6.61 1.36
C SER A 136 12.40 7.60 0.83
N ASP A 137 13.67 7.24 0.95
CA ASP A 137 14.78 7.90 0.26
C ASP A 137 14.79 7.63 -1.25
N ARG A 138 13.93 6.73 -1.77
CA ARG A 138 13.95 6.28 -3.17
C ARG A 138 12.71 6.64 -3.97
N SER A 139 11.53 6.60 -3.37
CA SER A 139 10.28 6.90 -4.08
C SER A 139 9.14 7.29 -3.13
N VAL A 140 8.05 7.78 -3.72
CA VAL A 140 6.73 7.83 -3.12
C VAL A 140 5.89 6.70 -3.73
N TRP A 141 5.26 5.87 -2.91
CA TRP A 141 4.36 4.81 -3.38
C TRP A 141 3.06 4.77 -2.58
N VAL A 142 2.09 4.07 -3.14
CA VAL A 142 0.77 3.86 -2.57
C VAL A 142 0.52 2.37 -2.41
N GLY A 143 0.02 1.98 -1.24
CA GLY A 143 -0.56 0.67 -0.98
C GLY A 143 -2.09 0.75 -0.91
N LEU A 144 -2.76 -0.10 -1.67
CA LEU A 144 -4.20 -0.37 -1.56
C LEU A 144 -4.36 -1.73 -0.89
N ILE A 145 -4.79 -1.75 0.36
CA ILE A 145 -4.67 -2.90 1.24
C ILE A 145 -6.06 -3.45 1.59
N ASN A 146 -6.19 -4.77 1.56
CA ASN A 146 -7.36 -5.49 2.01
C ASN A 146 -7.58 -5.26 3.52
N PRO A 147 -8.73 -4.69 3.95
CA PRO A 147 -8.97 -4.41 5.36
C PRO A 147 -8.87 -5.64 6.27
N ALA A 148 -9.24 -6.83 5.78
CA ALA A 148 -9.13 -8.06 6.55
C ALA A 148 -7.66 -8.45 6.75
N TYR A 149 -6.84 -8.29 5.71
CA TYR A 149 -5.39 -8.52 5.78
C TYR A 149 -4.72 -7.54 6.74
N GLN A 150 -5.12 -6.26 6.70
CA GLN A 150 -4.60 -5.24 7.60
C GLN A 150 -4.89 -5.56 9.08
N GLN A 151 -6.13 -5.94 9.40
CA GLN A 151 -6.51 -6.30 10.77
C GLN A 151 -5.71 -7.49 11.29
N TRP A 152 -5.46 -8.48 10.43
CA TRP A 152 -4.61 -9.61 10.79
C TRP A 152 -3.16 -9.19 11.05
N ASN A 153 -2.56 -8.34 10.21
CA ASN A 153 -1.21 -7.81 10.45
C ASN A 153 -1.12 -7.07 11.79
N GLU A 154 -2.13 -6.26 12.14
CA GLU A 154 -2.19 -5.54 13.42
C GLU A 154 -2.37 -6.46 14.62
N GLU A 155 -3.08 -7.59 14.46
CA GLU A 155 -3.19 -8.61 15.50
C GLU A 155 -1.86 -9.31 15.73
N ILE A 156 -1.16 -9.69 14.65
CA ILE A 156 0.17 -10.30 14.75
C ILE A 156 1.17 -9.34 15.38
N ALA A 157 1.19 -8.06 14.97
CA ALA A 157 2.07 -7.06 15.54
C ALA A 157 1.87 -6.93 17.06
N ARG A 158 0.62 -6.84 17.52
CA ARG A 158 0.29 -6.78 18.96
C ARG A 158 0.74 -8.02 19.73
N ILE A 159 0.64 -9.21 19.14
CA ILE A 159 1.11 -10.45 19.76
C ILE A 159 2.63 -10.43 19.91
N VAL A 160 3.35 -9.97 18.88
CA VAL A 160 4.82 -9.88 18.90
C VAL A 160 5.29 -8.85 19.93
N GLU A 161 4.64 -7.68 20.00
CA GLU A 161 4.94 -6.65 21.01
C GLU A 161 4.73 -7.18 22.44
N GLN A 162 3.61 -7.86 22.71
CA GLN A 162 3.36 -8.44 24.04
C GLN A 162 4.41 -9.47 24.43
N GLN A 163 4.86 -10.31 23.48
CA GLN A 163 5.89 -11.31 23.76
C GLN A 163 7.23 -10.68 24.10
N GLN A 164 7.57 -9.56 23.47
CA GLN A 164 8.81 -8.83 23.79
C GLN A 164 8.75 -8.18 25.17
N GLU A 165 7.61 -7.57 25.53
CA GLU A 165 7.41 -7.02 26.88
C GLU A 165 7.49 -8.11 27.96
N ASP A 166 6.85 -9.27 27.73
CA ASP A 166 6.88 -10.40 28.66
C ASP A 166 8.32 -10.96 28.82
N GLU A 167 9.12 -11.00 27.76
CA GLU A 167 10.53 -11.44 27.80
C GLU A 167 11.44 -10.43 28.52
N GLU A 168 11.22 -9.12 28.33
CA GLU A 168 11.97 -8.06 29.02
C GLU A 168 11.67 -8.02 30.52
N ASP A 169 10.40 -8.23 30.92
CA ASP A 169 10.00 -8.29 32.33
C ASP A 169 10.60 -9.53 33.06
N GLU A 170 10.79 -10.65 32.37
CA GLU A 170 11.44 -11.85 32.93
C GLU A 170 12.97 -11.68 33.09
N GLU A 171 13.64 -10.88 32.24
CA GLU A 171 15.09 -10.62 32.33
C GLU A 171 15.46 -9.61 33.44
N ASP A 172 14.54 -8.72 33.84
CA ASP A 172 14.76 -7.72 34.90
C ASP A 172 14.50 -8.26 36.33
N GLU A 173 14.00 -9.49 36.48
CA GLU A 173 13.72 -10.15 37.77
C GLU A 173 14.87 -11.05 38.32
N ASP A 174 15.99 -11.21 37.58
CA ASP A 174 17.17 -12.03 37.93
C ASP A 174 18.42 -11.23 38.38
#